data_AF-A0A1H1PIS3-F1
#
_entry.id   AF-A0A1H1PIS3-F1
#
_cell.length_a   1.000
_cell.length_b   1.000
_cell.length_c   1.000
_cell.angle_alpha   90.00
_cell.angle_beta   90.00
_cell.angle_gamma   90.00
#
_symmetry.space_group_name_H-M   'P 1'
#
loop_
_entity.id
_entity.type
_entity.pdbx_description
1 polymer ?
#
loop_
_entity_poly.entity_id
_entity_poly.type
_entity_poly.pdbx_seq_one_letter_code
_entity_poly.pdbx_strand_id
1 'polypeptide(L)'
;MLAAASTGVVVGPWVSGGLKWAINIVLGDSNLAEEIRYMKETGRRAAELQIEAGRKSRAVVLDLRSRGLSVSEAAAALDISRGRVSQLEHGRKLATR
;
A
#
# COMPACT_ATOMS: atom_id res chain seq x y z
N MET A 1 40.64 -4.76 18.53
CA MET A 1 39.80 -5.62 17.66
C MET A 1 38.36 -5.15 17.78
N LEU A 2 37.84 -4.40 16.80
CA LEU A 2 36.41 -4.07 16.75
C LEU A 2 35.66 -5.30 16.23
N ALA A 3 34.76 -5.87 17.03
CA ALA A 3 33.81 -6.86 16.56
C ALA A 3 32.88 -6.17 15.54
N ALA A 4 32.88 -6.63 14.29
CA ALA A 4 31.92 -6.18 13.30
C ALA A 4 30.51 -6.51 13.83
N ALA A 5 29.72 -5.48 14.13
CA ALA A 5 28.35 -5.65 14.57
C ALA A 5 27.56 -6.26 13.40
N SER A 6 27.30 -7.55 13.48
CA SER A 6 26.53 -8.26 12.47
C SER A 6 25.06 -7.91 12.66
N THR A 7 24.53 -7.14 11.70
CA THR A 7 23.14 -6.70 11.73
C THR A 7 22.28 -7.67 10.94
N GLY A 8 21.30 -8.28 11.61
CA GLY A 8 20.35 -9.21 11.00
C GLY A 8 19.21 -8.50 10.26
N VAL A 9 18.80 -9.04 9.12
CA VAL A 9 17.60 -8.66 8.37
C VAL A 9 16.65 -9.85 8.34
N VAL A 10 15.43 -9.67 8.85
CA VAL A 10 14.38 -10.70 8.77
C VAL A 10 13.61 -10.57 7.47
N VAL A 11 13.51 -11.64 6.69
CA VAL A 11 12.70 -11.74 5.47
C VAL A 11 11.54 -12.71 5.72
N GLY A 12 10.32 -12.19 5.64
CA GLY A 12 9.09 -12.91 6.01
C GLY A 12 8.12 -12.00 6.77
N PRO A 13 6.90 -12.48 7.08
CA PRO A 13 6.52 -13.90 7.12
C PRO A 13 5.82 -14.39 5.85
N TRP A 14 6.15 -15.61 5.45
CA TRP A 14 5.46 -16.33 4.37
C TRP A 14 4.51 -17.37 4.95
N VAL A 15 3.40 -17.63 4.27
CA VAL A 15 2.40 -18.61 4.69
C VAL A 15 2.28 -19.69 3.62
N SER A 16 2.50 -20.94 4.01
CA SER A 16 2.25 -22.13 3.18
C SER A 16 1.68 -23.23 4.06
N GLY A 17 0.53 -23.80 3.66
CA GLY A 17 -0.12 -24.89 4.42
C GLY A 17 -0.50 -24.52 5.87
N GLY A 18 -0.81 -23.26 6.15
CA GLY A 18 -1.14 -22.78 7.51
C GLY A 18 0.06 -22.55 8.44
N LEU A 19 1.29 -22.86 7.99
CA LEU A 19 2.51 -22.59 8.74
C LEU A 19 3.09 -21.22 8.35
N LYS A 20 3.49 -20.45 9.37
CA LYS A 20 4.14 -19.15 9.24
C LYS A 20 5.63 -19.30 9.54
N TRP A 21 6.48 -18.95 8.59
CA TRP A 21 7.93 -19.02 8.78
C TRP A 21 8.62 -17.72 8.35
N ALA A 22 9.80 -17.46 8.92
CA ALA A 22 10.63 -16.29 8.65
C ALA A 22 12.10 -16.70 8.62
N ILE A 23 12.88 -16.07 7.73
CA ILE A 23 14.32 -16.28 7.61
C ILE A 23 15.04 -15.08 8.20
N ASN A 24 15.99 -15.32 9.09
CA ASN A 24 16.92 -14.30 9.57
C ASN A 24 18.21 -14.39 8.75
N ILE A 25 18.52 -13.33 8.01
CA ILE A 25 19.76 -13.20 7.23
C ILE A 25 20.69 -12.29 8.00
N VAL A 26 21.82 -12.83 8.47
CA VAL A 26 22.84 -12.04 9.17
C VAL A 26 23.80 -11.47 8.14
N LEU A 27 23.86 -10.14 8.03
CA LEU A 27 24.77 -9.46 7.12
C LEU A 27 26.00 -9.00 7.90
N GLY A 28 27.19 -9.29 7.37
CA GLY A 28 28.46 -8.81 7.92
C GLY A 28 28.74 -7.34 7.61
N ASP A 29 28.04 -6.77 6.62
CA ASP A 29 28.10 -5.36 6.26
C ASP A 29 26.90 -4.61 6.86
N SER A 30 27.19 -3.76 7.84
CA SER A 30 26.20 -2.95 8.54
C SER A 30 25.48 -1.95 7.62
N ASN A 31 26.10 -1.47 6.53
CA ASN A 31 25.50 -0.46 5.65
C ASN A 31 24.36 -1.07 4.82
N LEU A 32 24.60 -2.23 4.19
CA LEU A 32 23.57 -2.93 3.41
C LEU A 32 22.35 -3.31 4.28
N ALA A 33 22.58 -3.69 5.54
CA ALA A 33 21.50 -4.02 6.47
C ALA A 33 20.62 -2.81 6.83
N GLU A 34 21.20 -1.60 6.91
CA GLU A 34 20.44 -0.35 7.07
C GLU A 34 19.68 0.02 5.80
N GLU A 35 20.30 -0.09 4.62
CA GLU A 35 19.65 0.20 3.34
C GLU A 35 18.42 -0.69 3.11
N ILE A 36 18.51 -1.99 3.40
CA ILE A 36 17.36 -2.91 3.29
C ILE A 36 16.24 -2.54 4.27
N ARG A 37 16.58 -2.12 5.50
CA ARG A 37 15.57 -1.64 6.46
C ARG A 37 14.90 -0.36 5.97
N TYR A 38 15.67 0.59 5.47
CA TYR A 38 15.14 1.84 4.91
C TYR A 38 14.23 1.60 3.70
N MET A 39 14.62 0.69 2.79
CA MET A 39 13.80 0.28 1.65
C MET A 39 12.45 -0.30 2.11
N LYS A 40 12.46 -1.21 3.10
CA LYS A 40 11.23 -1.82 3.64
C LYS A 40 10.30 -0.78 4.27
N GLU A 41 10.86 0.12 5.06
CA GLU A 41 10.10 1.18 5.72
C GLU A 41 9.49 2.15 4.69
N THR A 42 10.23 2.50 3.64
CA THR A 42 9.73 3.33 2.55
C THR A 42 8.59 2.64 1.81
N GLY A 43 8.74 1.34 1.51
CA GLY A 43 7.68 0.54 0.89
C GLY A 43 6.41 0.48 1.75
N ARG A 44 6.56 0.28 3.07
CA ARG A 44 5.44 0.28 4.02
C ARG A 44 4.69 1.61 4.01
N ARG A 45 5.40 2.74 4.10
CA ARG A 45 4.80 4.08 4.05
C ARG A 45 4.08 4.35 2.72
N ALA A 46 4.69 3.95 1.60
CA ALA A 46 4.07 4.10 0.29
C ALA A 46 2.75 3.30 0.20
N ALA A 47 2.72 2.07 0.72
CA ALA A 47 1.49 1.28 0.77
C ALA A 47 0.40 1.92 1.63
N GLU A 48 0.77 2.49 2.78
CA GLU A 48 -0.16 3.21 3.66
C GLU A 48 -0.75 4.44 2.98
N LEU A 49 0.09 5.25 2.33
CA LEU A 49 -0.34 6.42 1.57
C LEU A 49 -1.26 6.05 0.40
N GLN A 50 -1.00 4.94 -0.29
CA GLN A 50 -1.87 4.45 -1.35
C GLN A 50 -3.25 4.03 -0.83
N ILE A 51 -3.29 3.36 0.32
CA ILE A 51 -4.55 2.99 0.98
C ILE A 51 -5.34 4.24 1.35
N GLU A 52 -4.69 5.23 1.98
CA GLU A 52 -5.31 6.48 2.37
C GLU A 52 -5.82 7.28 1.16
N ALA A 53 -4.99 7.43 0.13
CA ALA A 53 -5.38 8.09 -1.12
C ALA A 53 -6.61 7.40 -1.73
N GLY A 54 -6.62 6.06 -1.78
CA GLY A 54 -7.77 5.31 -2.26
C GLY A 54 -9.04 5.53 -1.41
N ARG A 55 -8.92 5.61 -0.08
CA ARG A 55 -10.06 5.92 0.80
C ARG A 55 -10.58 7.33 0.53
N LYS A 56 -9.68 8.31 0.43
CA LYS A 56 -10.03 9.71 0.20
C LYS A 56 -10.69 9.92 -1.16
N SER A 57 -10.15 9.32 -2.23
CA SER A 57 -10.77 9.39 -3.56
C SER A 57 -12.20 8.86 -3.57
N ARG A 58 -12.46 7.73 -2.88
CA ARG A 58 -13.82 7.19 -2.76
C ARG A 58 -14.74 8.12 -1.98
N ALA A 59 -14.28 8.62 -0.83
CA ALA A 59 -15.06 9.54 -0.02
C ALA A 59 -15.47 10.79 -0.80
N VAL A 60 -14.53 11.39 -1.54
CA VAL A 60 -14.81 12.59 -2.34
C VAL A 60 -15.77 12.28 -3.49
N VAL A 61 -15.59 11.17 -4.21
CA VAL A 61 -16.55 10.75 -5.25
C VAL A 61 -17.94 10.58 -4.67
N LEU A 62 -18.08 9.88 -3.53
CA LEU A 62 -19.39 9.67 -2.89
C LEU A 62 -20.03 10.98 -2.43
N ASP A 63 -19.26 11.91 -1.87
CA ASP A 63 -19.75 13.24 -1.46
C ASP A 63 -20.28 14.04 -2.66
N LEU A 64 -19.48 14.15 -3.74
CA LEU A 64 -19.90 14.84 -4.97
C LEU A 64 -21.18 14.22 -5.54
N ARG A 65 -21.26 12.89 -5.59
CA ARG A 65 -22.44 12.17 -6.10
C ARG A 65 -23.66 12.36 -5.20
N SER A 66 -23.47 12.40 -3.88
CA SER A 66 -24.56 12.65 -2.92
C SER A 66 -25.18 14.06 -3.04
N ARG A 67 -24.41 15.02 -3.54
CA ARG A 67 -24.85 16.40 -3.84
C ARG A 67 -25.57 16.53 -5.18
N GLY A 68 -25.77 15.42 -5.89
CA GLY A 68 -26.50 15.38 -7.16
C GLY A 68 -25.64 15.61 -8.41
N LEU A 69 -24.32 15.78 -8.28
CA LEU A 69 -23.44 15.91 -9.45
C LEU A 69 -23.46 14.62 -10.26
N SER A 70 -23.52 14.74 -11.58
CA SER A 70 -23.38 13.63 -12.52
C SER A 70 -21.98 13.00 -12.46
N VAL A 71 -21.85 11.78 -12.99
CA VAL A 71 -20.54 11.10 -13.13
C VAL A 71 -19.56 11.93 -13.98
N SER A 72 -20.07 12.67 -14.98
CA SER A 72 -19.26 13.50 -15.85
C SER A 72 -18.73 14.75 -15.14
N GLU A 73 -19.55 15.39 -14.30
CA GLU A 73 -19.14 16.55 -13.51
C GLU A 73 -18.13 16.15 -12.43
N ALA A 74 -18.35 15.02 -11.75
CA ALA A 74 -17.40 14.50 -10.77
C ALA A 74 -16.05 14.12 -11.43
N ALA A 75 -16.09 13.56 -12.64
CA ALA A 75 -14.90 13.25 -13.42
C ALA A 75 -14.10 14.50 -13.78
N ALA A 76 -14.77 15.56 -14.23
CA ALA A 76 -14.16 16.85 -14.55
C ALA A 76 -13.58 17.53 -13.29
N ALA A 77 -14.31 17.53 -12.18
CA ALA A 77 -13.87 18.15 -10.92
C ALA A 77 -12.64 17.48 -10.30
N LEU A 78 -12.49 16.17 -10.52
CA LEU A 78 -11.41 15.36 -9.94
C LEU A 78 -10.27 15.07 -10.91
N ASP A 79 -10.36 15.57 -12.15
CA ASP A 79 -9.41 15.30 -13.25
C ASP A 79 -9.12 13.79 -13.44
N ILE A 80 -10.19 12.99 -13.49
CA ILE A 80 -10.13 11.54 -13.71
C ILE A 80 -11.17 11.08 -14.72
N SER A 81 -10.98 9.87 -15.26
CA SER A 81 -11.96 9.31 -16.21
C SER A 81 -13.30 8.99 -15.54
N ARG A 82 -14.39 9.11 -16.32
CA ARG A 82 -15.74 8.67 -15.90
C ARG A 82 -15.78 7.21 -15.43
N GLY A 83 -15.00 6.35 -16.08
CA GLY A 83 -14.85 4.94 -15.68
C GLY A 83 -14.22 4.81 -14.29
N ARG A 84 -13.20 5.63 -13.97
CA ARG A 84 -12.60 5.66 -12.64
C ARG A 84 -13.58 6.14 -11.57
N VAL A 85 -14.39 7.16 -11.86
CA VAL A 85 -15.47 7.60 -10.97
C VAL A 85 -16.44 6.46 -10.69
N SER A 86 -16.91 5.77 -11.72
CA SER A 86 -17.83 4.62 -11.57
C SER A 86 -17.21 3.49 -10.73
N GLN A 87 -15.92 3.17 -10.94
CA GLN A 87 -15.21 2.19 -10.11
C GLN A 87 -15.11 2.61 -8.64
N LEU A 88 -14.87 3.89 -8.38
CA LEU A 88 -14.75 4.42 -7.02
C LEU A 88 -16.11 4.46 -6.30
N GLU A 89 -17.19 4.76 -7.03
CA GLU A 89 -18.58 4.73 -6.55
C GLU A 89 -19.03 3.28 -6.23
N HIS A 90 -18.68 2.32 -7.08
CA HIS A 90 -19.18 0.93 -6.99
C HIS A 90 -18.17 -0.09 -6.42
N GLY A 91 -17.02 0.38 -5.92
CA GLY A 91 -15.81 -0.40 -5.64
C GLY A 91 -15.87 -1.49 -4.56
N ARG A 92 -17.05 -2.03 -4.24
CA ARG A 92 -17.27 -3.15 -3.31
C ARG A 92 -17.75 -4.45 -3.99
N LYS A 93 -18.10 -4.44 -5.28
CA LYS A 93 -18.72 -5.61 -5.94
C LYS A 93 -17.77 -6.73 -6.43
N LEU A 94 -16.45 -6.64 -6.26
CA LEU A 94 -15.49 -7.63 -6.82
C LEU A 94 -14.86 -8.61 -5.82
N ALA A 95 -15.24 -8.58 -4.54
CA ALA A 95 -14.66 -9.45 -3.50
C ALA A 95 -15.65 -10.48 -2.92
N THR A 96 -16.53 -11.05 -3.76
CA THR A 96 -17.53 -12.04 -3.33
C THR A 96 -17.67 -13.18 -4.34
N ARG A 97 -16.55 -13.81 -4.70
CA ARG A 97 -16.54 -15.14 -5.32
C ARG A 97 -15.42 -15.97 -4.72
#